data_AF-A0A9D5BAS7-F1
#
_entry.id   AF-A0A9D5BAS7-F1
#
_cell.length_a   1.000
_cell.length_b   1.000
_cell.length_c   1.000
_cell.angle_alpha   90.00
_cell.angle_beta   90.00
_cell.angle_gamma   90.00
#
_symmetry.space_group_name_H-M   'P 1'
#
loop_
_entity.id
_entity.type
_entity.pdbx_description
1 polymer ?
#
loop_
_entity_poly.entity_id
_entity_poly.type
_entity_poly.pdbx_seq_one_letter_code
_entity_poly.pdbx_strand_id
1 'polypeptide(L)'
;MDPNHFPILCYLLNHLHPQTYLPLPQHLHQNLLTRFPHFNNPKLLPSLTNLVSNLNITHTLSFLITLGPRPDPSSVAASRAKIAETDANVAVYQALLRVDDMHEECVKQLRVAEEKLVEAYELFVEKPVKGGDEVNEGVVGILRKIEEGEVVEKVDLSRMKLRIFPEAFGKTKGLVVLNLSHNQLKVFILV
;
A
#
# COMPACT_ATOMS: atom_id res chain seq x y z
N MET A 1 -12.12 13.67 -4.89
CA MET A 1 -11.84 12.73 -3.78
C MET A 1 -10.88 13.43 -2.82
N ASP A 2 -11.20 13.45 -1.53
CA ASP A 2 -10.36 14.16 -0.54
C ASP A 2 -9.20 13.26 -0.08
N PRO A 3 -7.94 13.66 -0.30
CA PRO A 3 -6.77 12.87 0.10
C PRO A 3 -6.63 12.68 1.63
N ASN A 4 -7.30 13.48 2.45
CA ASN A 4 -7.33 13.28 3.90
C ASN A 4 -8.16 12.05 4.30
N HIS A 5 -9.20 11.76 3.54
CA HIS A 5 -10.12 10.65 3.80
C HIS A 5 -9.70 9.36 3.10
N PHE A 6 -9.00 9.47 1.96
CA PHE A 6 -8.63 8.34 1.10
C PHE A 6 -7.14 8.36 0.71
N PRO A 7 -6.21 8.41 1.68
CA PRO A 7 -4.80 8.61 1.39
C PRO A 7 -4.15 7.45 0.61
N ILE A 8 -4.51 6.19 0.90
CA ILE A 8 -3.97 5.03 0.17
C ILE A 8 -4.48 5.01 -1.26
N LEU A 9 -5.80 5.18 -1.45
CA LEU A 9 -6.39 5.25 -2.79
C LEU A 9 -5.78 6.38 -3.62
N CYS A 10 -5.64 7.58 -3.07
CA CYS A 10 -4.99 8.70 -3.76
C CYS A 10 -3.57 8.36 -4.19
N TYR A 11 -2.78 7.76 -3.30
CA TYR A 11 -1.41 7.35 -3.61
C TYR A 11 -1.37 6.32 -4.76
N LEU A 12 -2.14 5.25 -4.66
CA LEU A 12 -2.13 4.16 -5.64
C LEU A 12 -2.68 4.59 -7.00
N LEU A 13 -3.72 5.42 -7.02
CA LEU A 13 -4.29 5.97 -8.25
C LEU A 13 -3.30 6.89 -8.97
N ASN A 14 -2.58 7.74 -8.23
CA ASN A 14 -1.50 8.55 -8.81
C ASN A 14 -0.36 7.66 -9.34
N HIS A 15 -0.01 6.57 -8.66
CA HIS A 15 1.01 5.65 -9.15
C HIS A 15 0.58 4.93 -10.45
N LEU A 16 -0.68 4.51 -10.51
CA LEU A 16 -1.25 3.83 -11.68
C LEU A 16 -1.44 4.75 -12.89
N HIS A 17 -2.00 5.94 -12.66
CA HIS A 17 -2.30 6.90 -13.71
C HIS A 17 -1.85 8.30 -13.28
N PRO A 18 -0.53 8.59 -13.31
CA PRO A 18 0.02 9.87 -12.85
C PRO A 18 -0.51 11.08 -13.63
N GLN A 19 -0.98 10.86 -14.87
CA GLN A 19 -1.55 11.90 -15.73
C GLN A 19 -2.99 12.25 -15.37
N THR A 20 -3.69 11.37 -14.64
CA THR A 20 -5.11 11.52 -14.31
C THR A 20 -5.32 11.95 -12.86
N TYR A 21 -4.48 11.48 -11.94
CA TYR A 21 -4.63 11.74 -10.51
C TYR A 21 -3.48 12.59 -9.99
N LEU A 22 -3.80 13.62 -9.20
CA LEU A 22 -2.79 14.47 -8.60
C LEU A 22 -1.98 13.72 -7.53
N PRO A 23 -0.67 14.01 -7.42
CA PRO A 23 0.14 13.48 -6.33
C PRO A 23 -0.35 14.02 -4.98
N LEU A 24 -0.16 13.21 -3.94
CA LEU A 24 -0.45 13.64 -2.58
C LEU A 24 0.43 14.84 -2.19
N PRO A 25 -0.13 15.83 -1.48
CA PRO A 25 0.67 16.86 -0.81
C PRO A 25 1.73 16.22 0.10
N GLN A 26 2.91 16.85 0.19
CA GLN A 26 4.06 16.29 0.90
C GLN A 26 3.76 15.90 2.36
N HIS A 27 2.96 16.71 3.07
CA HIS A 27 2.57 16.42 4.46
C HIS A 27 1.69 15.16 4.59
N LEU A 28 0.74 14.96 3.65
CA LEU A 28 -0.09 13.75 3.62
C LEU A 28 0.70 12.52 3.20
N HIS A 29 1.65 12.70 2.27
CA HIS A 29 2.57 11.64 1.90
C HIS A 29 3.43 11.19 3.08
N GLN A 30 4.00 12.12 3.87
CA GLN A 30 4.76 11.79 5.08
C GLN A 30 3.89 11.11 6.13
N ASN A 31 2.66 11.58 6.33
CA ASN A 31 1.71 10.96 7.26
C ASN A 31 1.37 9.52 6.83
N LEU A 32 1.10 9.31 5.53
CA LEU A 32 0.87 8.00 4.95
C LEU A 32 2.05 7.07 5.21
N LEU A 33 3.29 7.49 4.94
CA LEU A 33 4.49 6.67 5.17
C LEU A 33 4.79 6.44 6.65
N THR A 34 4.39 7.36 7.52
CA THR A 34 4.52 7.18 8.99
C THR A 34 3.56 6.09 9.47
N ARG A 35 2.34 6.06 8.94
CA ARG A 35 1.33 5.05 9.27
C ARG A 35 1.56 3.72 8.54
N PHE A 36 2.12 3.78 7.34
CA PHE A 36 2.37 2.63 6.47
C PHE A 36 3.83 2.66 5.96
N PRO A 37 4.82 2.32 6.80
CA PRO A 37 6.25 2.48 6.48
C PRO A 37 6.73 1.60 5.31
N HIS A 38 6.04 0.50 5.02
CA HIS A 38 6.39 -0.41 3.93
C HIS A 38 5.64 -0.12 2.63
N PHE A 39 4.87 0.97 2.53
CA PHE A 39 4.06 1.26 1.34
C PHE A 39 4.89 1.42 0.05
N ASN A 40 6.14 1.87 0.17
CA ASN A 40 7.09 1.98 -0.94
C ASN A 40 7.75 0.65 -1.34
N ASN A 41 7.39 -0.48 -0.71
CA ASN A 41 8.00 -1.77 -1.02
C ASN A 41 7.56 -2.24 -2.42
N PRO A 42 8.50 -2.48 -3.35
CA PRO A 42 8.18 -2.85 -4.74
C PRO A 42 7.47 -4.21 -4.86
N LYS A 43 7.46 -5.03 -3.80
CA LYS A 43 6.70 -6.29 -3.77
C LYS A 43 5.25 -6.11 -3.32
N LEU A 44 4.97 -5.09 -2.50
CA LEU A 44 3.62 -4.80 -1.99
C LEU A 44 2.80 -3.99 -2.97
N LEU A 45 3.46 -3.05 -3.65
CA LEU A 45 2.81 -2.12 -4.55
C LEU A 45 2.00 -2.81 -5.66
N PRO A 46 2.51 -3.85 -6.37
CA PRO A 46 1.73 -4.54 -7.41
C PRO A 46 0.50 -5.26 -6.85
N SER A 47 0.58 -5.82 -5.64
CA SER A 47 -0.54 -6.53 -4.99
C SER A 47 -1.66 -5.58 -4.59
N LEU A 48 -1.32 -4.45 -3.96
CA LEU A 48 -2.29 -3.40 -3.61
C LEU A 48 -2.88 -2.74 -4.87
N THR A 49 -2.04 -2.53 -5.88
CA THR A 49 -2.45 -1.99 -7.18
C THR A 49 -3.43 -2.92 -7.90
N ASN A 50 -3.21 -4.23 -7.88
CA ASN A 50 -4.15 -5.21 -8.43
C ASN A 50 -5.50 -5.17 -7.67
N LEU A 51 -5.44 -5.02 -6.34
CA LEU A 51 -6.64 -4.90 -5.53
C LEU A 51 -7.46 -3.65 -5.90
N VAL A 52 -6.80 -2.52 -6.21
CA VAL A 52 -7.48 -1.32 -6.71
C VAL A 52 -8.30 -1.60 -7.97
N SER A 53 -7.76 -2.40 -8.90
CA SER A 53 -8.50 -2.82 -10.11
C SER A 53 -9.69 -3.74 -9.78
N ASN A 54 -9.53 -4.66 -8.83
CA ASN A 54 -10.59 -5.60 -8.45
C ASN A 54 -11.74 -4.94 -7.66
N LEU A 55 -11.47 -3.84 -6.94
CA LEU A 55 -12.45 -3.12 -6.13
C LEU A 55 -13.31 -2.13 -6.92
N ASN A 56 -13.21 -2.11 -8.26
CA ASN A 56 -14.01 -1.25 -9.15
C ASN A 56 -13.92 0.26 -8.84
N ILE A 57 -12.84 0.72 -8.19
CA ILE A 57 -12.65 2.13 -7.79
C ILE A 57 -12.72 3.07 -8.99
N THR A 58 -12.10 2.69 -10.11
CA THR A 58 -12.11 3.48 -11.35
C THR A 58 -13.51 3.65 -11.92
N HIS A 59 -14.36 2.63 -11.81
CA HIS A 59 -15.76 2.70 -12.22
C HIS A 59 -16.55 3.64 -11.31
N THR A 60 -16.42 3.53 -9.99
CA THR A 60 -17.06 4.44 -9.02
C THR A 60 -16.63 5.89 -9.25
N LEU A 61 -15.34 6.14 -9.52
CA LEU A 61 -14.83 7.48 -9.81
C LEU A 61 -15.34 8.03 -11.14
N SER A 62 -15.39 7.22 -12.20
CA SER A 62 -15.97 7.60 -13.49
C SER A 62 -17.46 7.94 -13.36
N PHE A 63 -18.18 7.17 -12.55
CA PHE A 63 -19.57 7.43 -12.26
C PHE A 63 -19.77 8.73 -11.48
N LEU A 64 -18.95 9.00 -10.46
CA LEU A 64 -18.95 10.28 -9.75
C LEU A 64 -18.68 11.47 -10.68
N ILE A 65 -17.76 11.33 -11.64
CA ILE A 65 -17.51 12.36 -12.66
C ILE A 65 -18.78 12.58 -13.51
N THR A 66 -19.49 11.51 -13.86
CA THR A 66 -20.72 11.57 -14.67
C THR A 66 -21.90 12.16 -13.89
N LEU A 67 -21.98 11.95 -12.57
CA LEU A 67 -22.98 12.55 -11.69
C LEU A 67 -22.81 14.07 -11.54
N GLY A 68 -21.60 14.58 -11.79
CA GLY A 68 -21.28 16.00 -11.66
C GLY A 68 -21.02 16.43 -10.21
N PRO A 69 -21.16 17.73 -9.89
CA PRO A 69 -20.93 18.22 -8.54
C PRO A 69 -22.03 17.75 -7.58
N ARG A 70 -21.64 17.45 -6.34
CA ARG A 70 -22.60 17.08 -5.28
C ARG A 70 -23.57 18.24 -5.02
N PRO A 71 -24.88 17.98 -4.89
CA PRO A 71 -25.86 19.00 -4.52
C PRO A 71 -25.51 19.68 -3.18
N ASP A 72 -25.82 20.97 -3.07
CA ASP A 72 -25.59 21.73 -1.85
C ASP A 72 -26.48 21.22 -0.68
N PRO A 73 -25.94 21.03 0.54
CA PRO A 73 -26.71 20.50 1.67
C PRO A 73 -27.97 21.31 2.04
N SER A 74 -27.94 22.64 1.86
CA SER A 74 -29.10 23.50 2.09
C SER A 74 -30.19 23.23 1.04
N SER A 75 -29.79 23.05 -0.23
CA SER A 75 -30.71 22.68 -1.32
C SER A 75 -31.33 21.29 -1.10
N VAL A 76 -30.55 20.32 -0.62
CA VAL A 76 -31.05 18.99 -0.25
C VAL A 76 -32.07 19.08 0.90
N ALA A 77 -31.78 19.87 1.94
CA ALA A 77 -32.70 20.08 3.06
C ALA A 77 -34.00 20.78 2.62
N ALA A 78 -33.90 21.83 1.80
CA ALA A 78 -35.04 22.53 1.23
C ALA A 78 -35.91 21.61 0.35
N SER A 79 -35.27 20.74 -0.45
CA SER A 79 -35.94 19.75 -1.29
C SER A 79 -36.73 18.74 -0.43
N ARG A 80 -36.15 18.27 0.69
CA ARG A 80 -36.85 17.39 1.65
C ARG A 80 -38.06 18.08 2.28
N ALA A 81 -37.92 19.34 2.69
CA ALA A 81 -39.03 20.12 3.24
C ALA A 81 -40.16 20.32 2.21
N LYS A 82 -39.81 20.67 0.97
CA LYS A 82 -40.79 20.87 -0.12
C LYS A 82 -41.58 19.62 -0.50
N ILE A 83 -40.94 18.43 -0.45
CA ILE A 83 -41.65 17.16 -0.66
C ILE A 83 -42.64 16.87 0.49
N ALA A 84 -42.29 17.23 1.73
CA ALA A 84 -43.16 17.05 2.88
C ALA A 84 -44.36 18.00 2.89
N GLU A 85 -44.25 19.17 2.26
CA GLU A 85 -45.29 20.20 2.17
C GLU A 85 -46.33 19.93 1.05
N THR A 86 -46.15 18.91 0.19
CA THR A 86 -47.09 18.48 -0.88
C THR A 86 -47.43 19.51 -1.96
N ASP A 87 -46.75 20.66 -2.03
CA ASP A 87 -47.01 21.69 -3.04
C ASP A 87 -45.71 22.03 -3.80
N ALA A 88 -45.47 21.30 -4.89
CA ALA A 88 -44.60 21.62 -6.03
C ALA A 88 -44.26 20.34 -6.82
N ASN A 89 -43.56 20.50 -7.94
CA ASN A 89 -43.14 19.45 -8.86
C ASN A 89 -42.18 18.44 -8.18
N VAL A 90 -42.74 17.54 -7.38
CA VAL A 90 -42.06 16.54 -6.52
C VAL A 90 -40.96 15.78 -7.26
N ALA A 91 -41.18 15.51 -8.55
CA ALA A 91 -40.22 14.81 -9.39
C ALA A 91 -38.84 15.50 -9.46
N VAL A 92 -38.80 16.83 -9.49
CA VAL A 92 -37.53 17.59 -9.57
C VAL A 92 -36.74 17.48 -8.27
N TYR A 93 -37.42 17.65 -7.14
CA TYR A 93 -36.80 17.51 -5.81
C TYR A 93 -36.35 16.07 -5.55
N GLN A 94 -37.15 15.09 -5.96
CA GLN A 94 -36.76 13.67 -5.88
C GLN A 94 -35.54 13.35 -6.72
N ALA A 95 -35.41 13.93 -7.93
CA ALA A 95 -34.23 13.74 -8.77
C ALA A 95 -32.97 14.30 -8.08
N LEU A 96 -33.06 15.49 -7.47
CA LEU A 96 -31.95 16.08 -6.71
C LEU A 96 -31.54 15.20 -5.52
N LEU A 97 -32.51 14.71 -4.74
CA LEU A 97 -32.23 13.82 -3.62
C LEU A 97 -31.59 12.52 -4.08
N ARG A 98 -32.06 11.93 -5.19
CA ARG A 98 -31.44 10.74 -5.78
C ARG A 98 -29.98 10.97 -6.15
N VAL A 99 -29.64 12.13 -6.72
CA VAL A 99 -28.24 12.46 -7.04
C VAL A 99 -27.40 12.56 -5.77
N ASP A 100 -27.89 13.18 -4.70
CA ASP A 100 -27.18 13.24 -3.40
C ASP A 100 -26.99 11.84 -2.80
N ASP A 101 -28.04 11.02 -2.80
CA ASP A 101 -27.99 9.62 -2.31
C ASP A 101 -26.96 8.80 -3.09
N MET A 102 -26.88 8.99 -4.41
CA MET A 102 -25.90 8.31 -5.26
C MET A 102 -24.46 8.76 -4.97
N HIS A 103 -24.24 10.05 -4.69
CA HIS A 103 -22.93 10.54 -4.24
C HIS A 103 -22.53 9.92 -2.90
N GLU A 104 -23.46 9.88 -1.95
CA GLU A 104 -23.25 9.30 -0.63
C GLU A 104 -22.86 7.81 -0.73
N GLU A 105 -23.54 7.05 -1.59
CA GLU A 105 -23.24 5.64 -1.81
C GLU A 105 -21.86 5.43 -2.45
N CYS A 106 -21.49 6.25 -3.44
CA CYS A 106 -20.16 6.18 -4.04
C CYS A 106 -19.06 6.46 -3.00
N VAL A 107 -19.26 7.45 -2.13
CA VAL A 107 -18.32 7.77 -1.06
C VAL A 107 -18.20 6.60 -0.07
N LYS A 108 -19.30 5.91 0.26
CA LYS A 108 -19.28 4.69 1.09
C LYS A 108 -18.47 3.58 0.43
N GLN A 109 -18.67 3.33 -0.87
CA GLN A 109 -17.90 2.34 -1.62
C GLN A 109 -16.40 2.63 -1.59
N LEU A 110 -16.01 3.90 -1.78
CA LEU A 110 -14.61 4.32 -1.70
C LEU A 110 -14.04 4.13 -0.29
N ARG A 111 -14.83 4.36 0.76
CA ARG A 111 -14.41 4.13 2.15
C ARG A 111 -14.16 2.65 2.43
N VAL A 112 -15.08 1.79 2.03
CA VAL A 112 -14.92 0.33 2.14
C VAL A 112 -13.70 -0.15 1.33
N ALA A 113 -13.44 0.46 0.17
CA ALA A 113 -12.27 0.12 -0.63
C ALA A 113 -10.96 0.54 0.04
N GLU A 114 -10.89 1.74 0.63
CA GLU A 114 -9.75 2.21 1.42
C GLU A 114 -9.51 1.28 2.63
N GLU A 115 -10.55 0.91 3.37
CA GLU A 115 -10.47 -0.02 4.51
C GLU A 115 -9.91 -1.39 4.08
N LYS A 116 -10.39 -1.95 2.97
CA LYS A 116 -9.85 -3.20 2.41
C LYS A 116 -8.39 -3.08 1.98
N LEU A 117 -7.95 -1.90 1.54
CA LEU A 117 -6.53 -1.66 1.21
C LEU A 117 -5.67 -1.58 2.47
N VAL A 118 -6.20 -1.04 3.57
CA VAL A 118 -5.55 -1.09 4.89
C VAL A 118 -5.42 -2.53 5.36
N GLU A 119 -6.52 -3.29 5.38
CA GLU A 119 -6.52 -4.71 5.77
C GLU A 119 -5.56 -5.53 4.90
N ALA A 120 -5.56 -5.30 3.59
CA ALA A 120 -4.64 -5.97 2.68
C ALA A 120 -3.18 -5.61 3.00
N TYR A 121 -2.87 -4.34 3.22
CA TYR A 121 -1.53 -3.90 3.62
C TYR A 121 -1.11 -4.60 4.92
N GLU A 122 -1.97 -4.60 5.94
CA GLU A 122 -1.71 -5.28 7.21
C GLU A 122 -1.46 -6.77 6.97
N LEU A 123 -2.29 -7.47 6.21
CA LEU A 123 -2.08 -8.88 5.87
C LEU A 123 -0.78 -9.14 5.09
N PHE A 124 -0.35 -8.22 4.25
CA PHE A 124 0.91 -8.38 3.51
C PHE A 124 2.16 -8.03 4.34
N VAL A 125 2.00 -7.28 5.43
CA VAL A 125 3.06 -6.93 6.39
C VAL A 125 3.09 -7.92 7.57
N GLU A 126 1.93 -8.41 8.00
CA GLU A 126 1.74 -9.45 9.02
C GLU A 126 1.99 -10.85 8.50
N LYS A 127 1.77 -11.10 7.19
CA LYS A 127 2.62 -12.08 6.52
C LYS A 127 4.00 -11.54 6.78
N PRO A 128 4.81 -12.19 7.64
CA PRO A 128 6.15 -11.71 7.86
C PRO A 128 6.71 -11.50 6.48
N VAL A 129 7.47 -10.44 6.33
CA VAL A 129 8.43 -10.30 5.25
C VAL A 129 9.41 -11.48 5.35
N LYS A 130 8.94 -12.72 5.14
CA LYS A 130 9.57 -13.86 4.48
C LYS A 130 9.68 -13.47 3.01
N GLY A 131 10.35 -12.36 2.82
CA GLY A 131 10.19 -11.47 1.71
C GLY A 131 11.45 -10.63 1.53
N GLY A 132 12.62 -11.15 1.89
CA GLY A 132 13.86 -10.53 1.41
C GLY A 132 15.13 -11.27 1.75
N ASP A 133 15.32 -11.66 3.01
CA ASP A 133 16.34 -12.62 3.35
C ASP A 133 15.66 -13.99 3.41
N GLU A 134 15.93 -14.83 2.40
CA GLU A 134 16.13 -16.25 2.69
C GLU A 134 17.30 -16.28 3.68
N VAL A 135 16.98 -16.02 4.94
CA VAL A 135 17.85 -16.29 6.07
C VAL A 135 17.98 -17.80 6.05
N ASN A 136 18.95 -18.31 5.30
CA ASN A 136 19.26 -19.73 5.29
C ASN A 136 19.51 -20.09 6.75
N GLU A 137 18.71 -21.01 7.31
CA GLU A 137 18.84 -21.41 8.72
C GLU A 137 20.28 -21.85 9.04
N GLY A 138 20.99 -22.40 8.05
CA GLY A 138 22.42 -22.73 8.14
C GLY A 138 23.31 -21.51 8.37
N VAL A 139 23.04 -20.36 7.73
CA VAL A 139 23.81 -19.11 7.92
C VAL A 139 23.55 -18.54 9.31
N VAL A 140 22.32 -18.59 9.82
CA VAL A 140 22.00 -18.14 11.19
C VAL A 140 22.70 -18.99 12.23
N GLY A 141 22.74 -20.30 12.02
CA GLY A 141 23.44 -21.21 12.92
C GLY A 141 24.92 -20.86 13.02
N ILE A 142 25.55 -20.50 11.90
CA ILE A 142 26.97 -20.14 11.86
C ILE A 142 27.21 -18.74 12.45
N LEU A 143 26.35 -17.77 12.14
CA LEU A 143 26.44 -16.42 12.70
C LEU A 143 26.28 -16.42 14.23
N ARG A 144 25.38 -17.25 14.77
CA ARG A 144 25.20 -17.39 16.21
C ARG A 144 26.45 -17.93 16.90
N LYS A 145 27.09 -18.95 16.33
CA LYS A 145 28.36 -19.50 16.84
C LYS A 145 29.47 -18.47 16.86
N ILE A 146 29.54 -17.65 15.81
CA ILE A 146 30.47 -16.52 15.70
C ILE A 146 30.21 -15.48 16.80
N GLU A 147 28.94 -15.11 17.03
CA GLU A 147 28.54 -14.15 18.07
C GLU A 147 28.79 -14.70 19.49
N GLU A 148 28.63 -16.01 19.67
CA GLU A 148 28.94 -16.74 20.91
C GLU A 148 30.46 -16.88 21.15
N GLY A 149 31.31 -16.37 20.25
CA GLY A 149 32.75 -16.33 20.40
C GLY A 149 33.47 -17.61 19.96
N GLU A 150 32.80 -18.50 19.24
CA GLU A 150 33.41 -19.69 18.66
C GLU A 150 34.34 -19.31 17.50
N VAL A 151 35.59 -19.79 17.52
CA VAL A 151 36.56 -19.53 16.46
C VAL A 151 36.22 -20.43 15.27
N VAL A 152 35.59 -19.85 14.25
CA VAL A 152 35.23 -20.57 13.03
C VAL A 152 36.28 -20.34 11.94
N GLU A 153 37.12 -21.34 11.70
CA GLU A 153 38.21 -21.25 10.70
C GLU A 153 37.73 -21.52 9.26
N LYS A 154 36.72 -22.36 9.08
CA LYS A 154 36.20 -22.75 7.75
C LYS A 154 34.68 -22.67 7.73
N VAL A 155 34.14 -21.90 6.80
CA VAL A 155 32.69 -21.70 6.62
C VAL A 155 32.32 -22.07 5.19
N ASP A 156 31.34 -22.96 5.02
CA ASP A 156 30.76 -23.30 3.73
C ASP A 156 29.32 -22.83 3.63
N LEU A 157 29.08 -21.83 2.78
CA LEU A 157 27.77 -21.30 2.44
C LEU A 157 27.44 -21.53 0.96
N SER A 158 28.04 -22.55 0.34
CA SER A 158 27.78 -22.85 -1.06
C SER A 158 26.31 -23.24 -1.30
N ARG A 159 25.76 -22.84 -2.45
CA ARG A 159 24.38 -23.17 -2.88
C ARG A 159 23.26 -22.65 -1.95
N MET A 160 23.57 -21.69 -1.09
CA MET A 160 22.60 -21.07 -0.18
C MET A 160 21.75 -19.97 -0.85
N LYS A 161 21.80 -19.80 -2.18
CA LYS A 161 21.05 -18.75 -2.92
C LYS A 161 21.21 -17.34 -2.33
N LEU A 162 22.32 -17.07 -1.64
CA LEU A 162 22.56 -15.79 -0.97
C LEU A 162 22.53 -14.67 -1.99
N ARG A 163 21.75 -13.62 -1.72
CA ARG A 163 21.64 -12.42 -2.57
C ARG A 163 22.52 -11.28 -2.07
N ILE A 164 22.78 -11.26 -0.77
CA ILE A 164 23.57 -10.25 -0.06
C ILE A 164 24.60 -11.00 0.78
N PHE A 165 25.79 -10.41 0.92
CA PHE A 165 26.83 -10.93 1.79
C PHE A 165 26.64 -10.41 3.23
N PRO A 166 26.55 -11.27 4.27
CA PRO A 166 26.39 -10.81 5.65
C PRO A 166 27.69 -10.17 6.16
N GLU A 167 27.63 -8.89 6.54
CA GLU A 167 28.79 -8.11 7.00
C GLU A 167 29.48 -8.73 8.24
N ALA A 168 28.75 -9.49 9.06
CA ALA A 168 29.26 -10.16 10.24
C ALA A 168 30.44 -11.10 9.94
N PHE A 169 30.46 -11.77 8.77
CA PHE A 169 31.59 -12.60 8.34
C PHE A 169 32.87 -11.78 8.06
N GLY A 170 32.73 -10.48 7.78
CA GLY A 170 33.88 -9.58 7.64
C GLY A 170 34.51 -9.19 8.99
N LYS A 171 33.80 -9.38 10.10
CA LYS A 171 34.26 -9.02 11.46
C LYS A 171 34.83 -10.21 12.23
N THR A 172 34.70 -11.43 11.71
CA THR A 172 35.18 -12.64 12.38
C THR A 172 36.68 -12.74 12.37
N LYS A 173 37.28 -12.97 13.54
CA LYS A 173 38.71 -13.21 13.70
C LYS A 173 38.98 -14.71 13.57
N GLY A 174 39.88 -15.10 12.68
CA GLY A 174 40.30 -16.51 12.51
C GLY A 174 39.66 -17.26 11.33
N LEU A 175 38.78 -16.63 10.54
CA LEU A 175 38.23 -17.25 9.33
C LEU A 175 39.32 -17.38 8.24
N VAL A 176 39.68 -18.62 7.91
CA VAL A 176 40.71 -18.96 6.91
C VAL A 176 40.07 -19.27 5.55
N VAL A 177 38.91 -19.94 5.55
CA VAL A 177 38.24 -20.36 4.31
C VAL A 177 36.75 -20.02 4.36
N LEU A 178 36.27 -19.33 3.34
CA LEU A 178 34.85 -19.02 3.15
C LEU A 178 34.39 -19.44 1.75
N ASN A 179 33.60 -20.51 1.66
CA ASN A 179 33.05 -20.99 0.39
C ASN A 179 31.68 -20.34 0.12
N LEU A 180 31.61 -19.51 -0.92
CA LEU A 180 30.38 -18.84 -1.38
C LEU A 180 29.91 -19.34 -2.75
N SER A 181 30.44 -20.46 -3.23
CA SER A 181 30.15 -20.95 -4.58
C SER A 181 28.64 -21.21 -4.79
N HIS A 182 28.16 -21.03 -6.03
CA HIS A 182 26.76 -21.26 -6.39
C HIS A 182 25.72 -20.43 -5.59
N ASN A 183 26.06 -19.19 -5.22
CA ASN A 183 25.11 -18.21 -4.68
C ASN A 183 24.68 -17.18 -5.75
N GLN A 184 23.79 -16.25 -5.38
CA GLN A 184 23.21 -15.24 -6.27
C GLN A 184 23.62 -13.81 -5.83
N LEU A 185 24.84 -13.67 -5.29
CA LEU A 185 25.31 -12.44 -4.64
C LEU A 185 25.30 -11.28 -5.63
N LYS A 186 24.65 -10.17 -5.26
CA LYS A 186 24.66 -8.92 -6.03
C LYS A 186 25.59 -7.92 -5.34
N VAL A 187 26.52 -7.35 -6.10
CA VAL A 187 27.38 -6.25 -5.63
C VAL A 187 26.62 -4.94 -5.81
N PHE A 188 26.46 -4.17 -4.74
CA PHE A 188 25.98 -2.79 -4.81
C PHE A 188 27.19 -1.87 -4.68
N ILE A 189 27.43 -1.01 -5.68
CA ILE A 189 28.42 0.06 -5.61
C ILE A 189 27.69 1.28 -5.06
N LEU A 190 28.05 1.71 -3.86
CA LEU A 190 27.70 3.05 -3.35
C LEU A 190 28.60 4.05 -4.08
N VAL A 191 28.00 4.85 -4.97
CA VAL A 191 28.66 5.98 -5.66
C VAL A 191 28.35 7.26 -4.91
#